data_AF-A0A9D6JZB9-F1
#
_entry.id   AF-A0A9D6JZB9-F1
#
_cell.length_a   1.000
_cell.length_b   1.000
_cell.length_c   1.000
_cell.angle_alpha   90.00
_cell.angle_beta   90.00
_cell.angle_gamma   90.00
#
_symmetry.space_group_name_H-M   'P 1'
#
loop_
_entity.id
_entity.type
_entity.pdbx_description
1 polymer ?
#
loop_
_entity_poly.entity_id
_entity_poly.type
_entity_poly.pdbx_seq_one_letter_code
_entity_poly.pdbx_strand_id
1 'polypeptide(L)'
;MERSEAIHPTEPWPGVTHRKLGTWLFLVTEIMLFSGLIGTYLAVRSAGGLNWPSTAEILGVNLAAINTFILIMSSVTMVLSFASIEQGKRAGLVRNLLFTTLLGLTFLGIKVREWSELLHEGYAPNNSLFAATYFTLTGFHAAHVAGGILVILFVMTKALRGGYSAEDHEGVELVGLYWHFVDIVWIFLFTIIYLI
;
A
#
# COMPACT_ATOMS: atom_id res chain seq x y z
N MET A 1 36.36 -10.05 0.58
CA MET A 1 36.32 -10.73 1.89
C MET A 1 34.85 -10.87 2.25
N GLU A 2 34.26 -12.00 1.87
CA GLU A 2 32.90 -12.37 2.25
C GLU A 2 32.79 -12.35 3.77
N ARG A 3 31.86 -11.55 4.29
CA ARG A 3 31.31 -11.84 5.61
C ARG A 3 30.28 -12.93 5.39
N SER A 4 30.76 -14.17 5.29
CA SER A 4 29.92 -15.35 5.49
C SER A 4 29.29 -15.16 6.88
N GLU A 5 28.03 -14.74 6.93
CA GLU A 5 27.22 -14.89 8.14
C GLU A 5 27.24 -16.38 8.45
N ALA A 6 28.09 -16.76 9.41
CA ALA A 6 28.18 -18.12 9.87
C ALA A 6 26.79 -18.50 10.38
N ILE A 7 26.14 -19.45 9.70
CA ILE A 7 24.87 -20.03 10.15
C ILE A 7 25.15 -20.58 11.54
N HIS A 8 24.72 -19.86 12.57
CA HIS A 8 24.85 -20.34 13.93
C HIS A 8 23.99 -21.61 14.03
N PRO A 9 24.49 -22.72 14.59
CA PRO A 9 23.75 -23.99 14.68
C PRO A 9 22.41 -23.90 15.44
N THR A 10 22.13 -22.74 16.05
CA THR A 10 20.95 -22.44 16.86
C THR A 10 20.02 -21.43 16.20
N GLU A 11 20.23 -21.00 14.95
CA GLU A 11 19.25 -20.18 14.25
C GLU A 11 18.04 -21.02 13.87
N PRO A 12 16.82 -20.70 14.36
CA PRO A 12 15.64 -21.49 14.05
C PRO A 12 15.21 -21.37 12.58
N TRP A 13 15.74 -20.39 11.83
CA TRP A 13 15.34 -20.07 10.45
C TRP A 13 16.55 -19.77 9.55
N PRO A 14 17.24 -20.80 9.01
CA PRO A 14 18.41 -20.60 8.16
C PRO A 14 18.08 -19.76 6.93
N GLY A 15 18.78 -18.65 6.72
CA GLY A 15 18.63 -17.78 5.54
C GLY A 15 17.54 -16.70 5.63
N VAL A 16 16.86 -16.55 6.78
CA VAL A 16 15.92 -15.44 7.02
C VAL A 16 16.58 -14.41 7.91
N THR A 17 16.85 -13.23 7.36
CA THR A 17 17.41 -12.13 8.15
C THR A 17 16.39 -11.63 9.19
N HIS A 18 16.90 -11.12 10.32
CA HIS A 18 16.08 -10.50 11.35
C HIS A 18 15.19 -9.37 10.81
N ARG A 19 15.66 -8.66 9.77
CA ARG A 19 14.91 -7.59 9.11
C ARG A 19 13.71 -8.15 8.33
N LYS A 20 13.90 -9.22 7.55
CA LYS A 20 12.80 -9.90 6.84
C LYS A 20 11.76 -10.44 7.81
N LEU A 21 12.20 -11.09 8.90
CA LEU A 21 11.28 -11.57 9.93
C LEU A 21 10.49 -10.43 10.56
N GLY A 22 11.14 -9.32 10.91
CA GLY A 22 10.49 -8.13 11.44
C GLY A 22 9.44 -7.55 10.48
N THR A 23 9.75 -7.47 9.19
CA THR A 23 8.79 -7.02 8.16
C THR A 23 7.58 -7.95 8.08
N TRP A 24 7.78 -9.28 8.04
CA TRP A 24 6.66 -10.22 8.00
C TRP A 24 5.76 -10.12 9.24
N LEU A 25 6.35 -10.02 10.44
CA LEU A 25 5.58 -9.84 11.67
C LEU A 25 4.77 -8.53 11.66
N PHE A 26 5.39 -7.44 11.20
CA PHE A 26 4.68 -6.17 11.02
C PHE A 26 3.53 -6.28 10.00
N LEU A 27 3.74 -6.95 8.86
CA LEU A 27 2.67 -7.17 7.88
C LEU A 27 1.51 -7.98 8.46
N VAL A 28 1.77 -8.97 9.31
CA VAL A 28 0.70 -9.72 10.01
C VAL A 28 -0.11 -8.81 10.93
N THR A 29 0.54 -7.90 11.67
CA THR A 29 -0.20 -6.94 12.51
C THR A 29 -1.07 -6.00 11.67
N GLU A 30 -0.59 -5.59 10.49
CA GLU A 30 -1.36 -4.77 9.56
C GLU A 30 -2.56 -5.53 8.97
N ILE A 31 -2.40 -6.81 8.64
CA ILE A 31 -3.52 -7.66 8.22
C ILE A 31 -4.61 -7.69 9.29
N MET A 32 -4.24 -7.83 10.57
CA MET A 32 -5.19 -7.84 11.68
C MET A 32 -5.90 -6.47 11.83
N LEU A 33 -5.16 -5.37 11.71
CA LEU A 33 -5.70 -4.01 11.76
C LEU A 33 -6.76 -3.79 10.66
N PHE A 34 -6.40 -4.04 9.40
CA PHE A 34 -7.32 -3.84 8.27
C PHE A 34 -8.48 -4.82 8.30
N SER A 35 -8.27 -6.07 8.74
CA SER A 35 -9.36 -7.03 8.91
C SER A 35 -10.39 -6.55 9.94
N GLY A 36 -9.96 -5.94 11.05
CA GLY A 36 -10.86 -5.34 12.04
C GLY A 36 -11.66 -4.17 11.49
N LEU A 37 -11.02 -3.28 10.71
CA LEU A 37 -11.69 -2.15 10.07
C LEU A 37 -12.70 -2.60 9.00
N ILE A 38 -12.32 -3.56 8.15
CA ILE A 38 -13.20 -4.15 7.13
C ILE A 38 -14.37 -4.88 7.81
N GLY A 39 -14.11 -5.68 8.84
CA GLY A 39 -15.15 -6.36 9.60
C GLY A 39 -16.14 -5.39 10.24
N THR A 40 -15.65 -4.26 10.76
CA THR A 40 -16.51 -3.19 11.29
C THR A 40 -17.38 -2.57 10.19
N TYR A 41 -16.81 -2.24 9.03
CA TYR A 41 -17.58 -1.73 7.89
C TYR A 41 -18.67 -2.70 7.45
N LEU A 42 -18.35 -3.98 7.29
CA LEU A 42 -19.30 -5.02 6.89
C LEU A 42 -20.41 -5.22 7.93
N ALA A 43 -20.09 -5.20 9.22
CA ALA A 43 -21.08 -5.32 10.29
C ALA A 43 -22.04 -4.12 10.29
N VAL A 44 -21.52 -2.89 10.17
CA VAL A 44 -22.32 -1.66 10.11
C VAL A 44 -23.19 -1.63 8.85
N ARG A 45 -22.63 -2.04 7.69
CA ARG A 45 -23.37 -2.18 6.44
C ARG A 45 -24.52 -3.19 6.57
N SER A 46 -24.23 -4.36 7.13
CA SER A 46 -25.23 -5.42 7.34
C SER A 46 -26.34 -4.97 8.29
N ALA A 47 -26.01 -4.20 9.32
CA ALA A 47 -27.00 -3.65 10.26
C ALA A 47 -27.86 -2.53 9.64
N GLY A 48 -27.30 -1.77 8.69
CA GLY A 48 -28.03 -0.72 7.96
C GLY A 48 -29.11 -1.25 7.00
N GLY A 49 -28.97 -2.49 6.51
CA GLY A 49 -29.97 -3.16 5.67
C GLY A 49 -30.40 -2.33 4.45
N LEU A 50 -31.71 -2.20 4.23
CA LEU A 50 -32.30 -1.46 3.10
C LEU A 50 -32.13 0.07 3.19
N ASN A 51 -31.76 0.60 4.36
CA ASN A 51 -31.52 2.03 4.55
C ASN A 51 -30.05 2.41 4.26
N TRP A 52 -29.23 1.45 3.83
CA TRP A 52 -27.85 1.74 3.46
C TRP A 52 -27.83 2.53 2.15
N PRO A 53 -27.07 3.64 2.10
CA PRO A 53 -27.01 4.46 0.90
C PRO A 53 -26.42 3.67 -0.29
N SER A 54 -26.94 3.93 -1.50
CA SER A 54 -26.44 3.31 -2.72
C SER A 54 -25.01 3.80 -3.01
N THR A 55 -24.03 2.98 -2.66
CA THR A 55 -22.60 3.33 -2.81
C THR A 55 -22.22 3.56 -4.27
N ALA A 56 -22.87 2.87 -5.21
CA ALA A 56 -22.64 3.03 -6.65
C ALA A 56 -23.13 4.37 -7.21
N GLU A 57 -24.13 4.99 -6.58
CA GLU A 57 -24.64 6.31 -6.99
C GLU A 57 -23.84 7.46 -6.36
N ILE A 58 -23.29 7.24 -5.16
CA ILE A 58 -22.52 8.24 -4.40
C ILE A 58 -21.05 8.23 -4.81
N LEU A 59 -20.49 7.06 -5.11
CA LEU A 59 -19.08 6.90 -5.43
C LEU A 59 -18.88 6.78 -6.94
N GLY A 60 -17.95 7.56 -7.49
CA GLY A 60 -17.57 7.48 -8.90
C GLY A 60 -16.79 6.20 -9.23
N VAL A 61 -17.49 5.09 -9.48
CA VAL A 61 -16.88 3.76 -9.72
C VAL A 61 -15.86 3.79 -10.86
N ASN A 62 -16.12 4.55 -11.94
CA ASN A 62 -15.19 4.66 -13.07
C ASN A 62 -13.87 5.33 -12.67
N LEU A 63 -13.94 6.42 -11.89
CA LEU A 63 -12.75 7.11 -11.42
C LEU A 63 -11.98 6.25 -10.42
N ALA A 64 -12.70 5.56 -9.53
CA ALA A 64 -12.12 4.63 -8.58
C ALA A 64 -11.44 3.43 -9.27
N ALA A 65 -12.03 2.90 -10.35
CA ALA A 65 -11.46 1.81 -11.13
C ALA A 65 -10.16 2.24 -11.84
N ILE A 66 -10.15 3.43 -12.46
CA ILE A 66 -8.93 4.01 -13.05
C ILE A 66 -7.87 4.20 -11.96
N ASN A 67 -8.27 4.69 -10.78
CA ASN A 67 -7.35 4.91 -9.68
C ASN A 67 -6.74 3.59 -9.15
N THR A 68 -7.55 2.55 -9.01
CA THR A 68 -7.10 1.20 -8.67
C THR A 68 -6.14 0.65 -9.73
N PHE A 69 -6.42 0.86 -11.01
CA PHE A 69 -5.51 0.48 -12.09
C PHE A 69 -4.15 1.20 -11.99
N ILE A 70 -4.15 2.50 -11.71
CA ILE A 70 -2.92 3.29 -11.48
C ILE A 70 -2.10 2.69 -10.34
N LEU A 71 -2.75 2.31 -9.24
CA LEU A 71 -2.08 1.72 -8.09
C LEU A 71 -1.48 0.34 -8.41
N ILE A 72 -2.23 -0.53 -9.11
CA ILE A 72 -1.72 -1.83 -9.56
C ILE A 72 -0.51 -1.66 -10.49
N MET A 73 -0.56 -0.68 -11.40
CA MET A 73 0.59 -0.36 -12.27
C MET A 73 1.81 0.12 -11.46
N SER A 74 1.59 0.83 -10.34
CA SER A 74 2.65 1.21 -9.40
C SER A 74 3.33 0.00 -8.76
N SER A 75 2.55 -1.04 -8.43
CA SER A 75 3.08 -2.34 -7.99
C SER A 75 4.01 -2.94 -9.03
N VAL A 76 3.61 -2.96 -10.30
CA VAL A 76 4.43 -3.50 -11.39
C VAL A 76 5.74 -2.73 -11.50
N THR A 77 5.71 -1.40 -11.43
CA THR A 77 6.94 -0.60 -11.47
C THR A 77 7.84 -0.89 -10.26
N MET A 78 7.28 -1.20 -9.09
CA MET A 78 8.06 -1.61 -7.92
C MET A 78 8.78 -2.94 -8.15
N VAL A 79 8.12 -3.96 -8.73
CA VAL A 79 8.77 -5.23 -9.11
C VAL A 79 9.89 -5.00 -10.13
N LEU A 80 9.65 -4.17 -11.15
CA LEU A 80 10.67 -3.83 -12.14
C LEU A 80 11.87 -3.11 -11.52
N SER A 81 11.66 -2.34 -10.45
CA SER A 81 12.74 -1.68 -9.70
C SER A 81 13.65 -2.71 -9.02
N PHE A 82 13.05 -3.73 -8.39
CA PHE A 82 13.75 -4.84 -7.75
C PHE A 82 14.53 -5.68 -8.78
N ALA A 83 13.87 -6.09 -9.87
CA ALA A 83 14.52 -6.85 -10.94
C ALA A 83 15.69 -6.08 -11.59
N SER A 84 15.64 -4.74 -11.62
CA SER A 84 16.73 -3.92 -12.12
C SER A 84 17.95 -3.94 -11.20
N ILE A 85 17.77 -3.91 -9.88
CA ILE A 85 18.90 -3.92 -8.94
C ILE A 85 19.54 -5.30 -8.82
N GLU A 86 18.78 -6.39 -8.94
CA GLU A 86 19.33 -7.75 -9.04
C GLU A 86 20.29 -7.90 -10.23
N GLN A 87 20.00 -7.22 -11.35
CA GLN A 87 20.88 -7.17 -12.52
C GLN A 87 22.02 -6.13 -12.40
N GLY A 88 22.18 -5.49 -11.24
CA GLY A 88 23.15 -4.40 -11.02
C GLY A 88 22.81 -3.09 -11.75
N LYS A 89 21.64 -2.99 -12.39
CA LYS A 89 21.20 -1.82 -13.18
C LYS A 89 20.59 -0.75 -12.29
N ARG A 90 21.46 0.01 -11.62
CA ARG A 90 21.07 1.08 -10.69
C ARG A 90 20.21 2.19 -11.32
N ALA A 91 20.45 2.54 -12.59
CA ALA A 91 19.62 3.51 -13.30
C ALA A 91 18.18 3.00 -13.48
N GLY A 92 18.00 1.69 -13.71
CA GLY A 92 16.68 1.05 -13.80
C GLY A 92 15.95 1.08 -12.46
N LEU A 93 16.65 0.78 -11.36
CA LEU A 93 16.12 0.88 -9.99
C LEU A 93 15.53 2.27 -9.75
N VAL A 94 16.34 3.33 -9.90
CA VAL A 94 15.92 4.71 -9.62
C VAL A 94 14.75 5.14 -10.52
N ARG A 95 14.83 4.84 -11.83
CA ARG A 95 13.76 5.18 -12.78
C ARG A 95 12.43 4.55 -12.38
N ASN A 96 12.45 3.27 -12.01
CA ASN A 96 11.23 2.54 -11.68
C ASN A 96 10.67 2.97 -10.31
N LEU A 97 11.53 3.26 -9.31
CA LEU A 97 11.10 3.85 -8.02
C LEU A 97 10.45 5.23 -8.20
N LEU A 98 10.97 6.04 -9.14
CA LEU A 98 10.37 7.33 -9.49
C LEU A 98 8.96 7.12 -10.07
N PHE A 99 8.77 6.18 -10.99
CA PHE A 99 7.44 5.86 -11.52
C PHE A 99 6.48 5.37 -10.43
N THR A 100 6.92 4.45 -9.57
CA THR A 100 6.11 3.99 -8.41
C THR A 100 5.67 5.16 -7.54
N THR A 101 6.59 6.10 -7.26
CA THR A 101 6.28 7.28 -6.45
C THR A 101 5.26 8.20 -7.13
N LEU A 102 5.42 8.49 -8.42
CA LEU A 102 4.51 9.36 -9.17
C LEU A 102 3.10 8.76 -9.29
N LEU A 103 3.01 7.45 -9.51
CA LEU A 103 1.73 6.74 -9.57
C LEU A 103 1.05 6.73 -8.19
N GLY A 104 1.81 6.48 -7.11
CA GLY A 104 1.30 6.57 -5.74
C GLY A 104 0.80 7.97 -5.35
N LEU A 105 1.54 9.03 -5.75
CA LEU A 105 1.10 10.41 -5.54
C LEU A 105 -0.16 10.75 -6.34
N THR A 106 -0.25 10.25 -7.58
CA THR A 106 -1.46 10.39 -8.40
C THR A 106 -2.65 9.73 -7.73
N PHE A 107 -2.44 8.54 -7.15
CA PHE A 107 -3.47 7.83 -6.39
C PHE A 107 -4.01 8.63 -5.21
N LEU A 108 -3.10 9.20 -4.41
CA LEU A 108 -3.47 10.08 -3.29
C LEU A 108 -4.19 11.35 -3.76
N GLY A 109 -3.74 11.96 -4.87
CA GLY A 109 -4.38 13.14 -5.45
C GLY A 109 -5.84 12.89 -5.86
N ILE A 110 -6.09 11.75 -6.53
CA ILE A 110 -7.46 11.34 -6.89
C ILE A 110 -8.29 11.10 -5.63
N LYS A 111 -7.73 10.45 -4.60
CA LYS A 111 -8.43 10.20 -3.33
C LYS A 111 -8.82 11.48 -2.60
N VAL A 112 -7.93 12.46 -2.51
CA VAL A 112 -8.22 13.75 -1.89
C VAL A 112 -9.35 14.47 -2.62
N ARG A 113 -9.38 14.39 -3.97
CA ARG A 113 -10.47 14.97 -4.76
C ARG A 113 -11.82 14.32 -4.45
N GLU A 114 -11.86 12.99 -4.45
CA GLU A 114 -13.07 12.21 -4.14
C GLU A 114 -13.59 12.50 -2.72
N TRP A 115 -12.70 12.58 -1.74
CA TRP A 115 -13.05 12.99 -0.38
C TRP A 115 -13.62 14.40 -0.31
N SER A 116 -13.05 15.33 -1.07
CA SER A 116 -13.53 16.71 -1.12
C SER A 116 -14.92 16.81 -1.75
N GLU A 117 -15.17 16.05 -2.82
CA GLU A 117 -16.48 15.93 -3.47
C GLU A 117 -17.52 15.39 -2.48
N LEU A 118 -17.22 14.28 -1.79
CA LEU A 118 -18.13 13.69 -0.79
C LEU A 118 -18.45 14.63 0.37
N LEU A 119 -17.45 15.37 0.88
CA LEU A 119 -17.66 16.35 1.95
C LEU A 119 -18.54 17.52 1.47
N HIS A 120 -18.37 17.99 0.24
CA HIS A 120 -19.22 19.05 -0.34
C HIS A 120 -20.66 18.59 -0.56
N GLU A 121 -20.87 17.33 -0.91
CA GLU A 121 -22.20 16.72 -1.03
C GLU A 121 -22.86 16.44 0.34
N GLY A 122 -22.15 16.71 1.44
CA GLY A 122 -22.66 16.58 2.80
C GLY A 122 -22.46 15.19 3.39
N TYR A 123 -21.69 14.30 2.78
CA TYR A 123 -21.28 13.03 3.38
C TYR A 123 -20.08 13.26 4.30
N ALA A 124 -20.36 13.55 5.57
CA ALA A 124 -19.34 13.83 6.58
C ALA A 124 -19.29 12.72 7.65
N PRO A 125 -18.11 12.41 8.21
CA PRO A 125 -17.98 11.36 9.24
C PRO A 125 -18.88 11.57 10.48
N ASN A 126 -19.30 12.80 10.76
CA ASN A 126 -20.12 13.15 11.91
C ASN A 126 -21.64 12.99 11.67
N ASN A 127 -22.08 12.85 10.42
CA ASN A 127 -23.51 12.83 10.07
C ASN A 127 -23.98 11.53 9.41
N SER A 128 -23.06 10.66 9.00
CA SER A 128 -23.39 9.40 8.33
C SER A 128 -22.46 8.28 8.79
N LEU A 129 -23.05 7.14 9.21
CA LEU A 129 -22.29 5.93 9.55
C LEU A 129 -21.53 5.37 8.34
N PHE A 130 -22.11 5.50 7.14
CA PHE A 130 -21.41 5.17 5.90
C PHE A 130 -20.17 6.04 5.74
N ALA A 131 -20.31 7.36 5.84
CA ALA A 131 -19.17 8.28 5.72
C ALA A 131 -18.14 8.02 6.82
N ALA A 132 -18.55 7.83 8.07
CA ALA A 132 -17.65 7.55 9.19
C ALA A 132 -16.76 6.32 8.94
N THR A 133 -17.38 5.21 8.54
CA THR A 133 -16.66 3.96 8.27
C THR A 133 -15.84 4.04 6.98
N TYR A 134 -16.37 4.66 5.93
CA TYR A 134 -15.67 4.89 4.66
C TYR A 134 -14.41 5.75 4.82
N PHE A 135 -14.53 6.92 5.43
CA PHE A 135 -13.40 7.84 5.64
C PHE A 135 -12.36 7.25 6.60
N THR A 136 -12.79 6.51 7.63
CA THR A 136 -11.85 5.82 8.52
C THR A 136 -11.04 4.80 7.74
N LEU A 137 -11.71 3.87 7.08
CA LEU A 137 -11.05 2.74 6.41
C LEU A 137 -10.19 3.20 5.22
N THR A 138 -10.72 4.07 4.35
CA THR A 138 -9.94 4.62 3.22
C THR A 138 -8.88 5.60 3.71
N GLY A 139 -9.10 6.30 4.82
CA GLY A 139 -8.15 7.23 5.44
C GLY A 139 -6.93 6.52 6.02
N PHE A 140 -7.14 5.43 6.76
CA PHE A 140 -6.06 4.58 7.22
C PHE A 140 -5.25 4.03 6.04
N HIS A 141 -5.92 3.53 5.00
CA HIS A 141 -5.21 3.08 3.81
C HIS A 141 -4.40 4.19 3.13
N ALA A 142 -4.97 5.37 2.93
CA ALA A 142 -4.27 6.51 2.34
C ALA A 142 -3.05 6.94 3.19
N ALA A 143 -3.15 6.87 4.52
CA ALA A 143 -2.02 7.11 5.41
C ALA A 143 -0.89 6.09 5.20
N HIS A 144 -1.21 4.81 4.98
CA HIS A 144 -0.24 3.77 4.66
C HIS A 144 0.42 4.01 3.29
N VAL A 145 -0.35 4.39 2.27
CA VAL A 145 0.20 4.76 0.96
C VAL A 145 1.15 5.95 1.09
N ALA A 146 0.77 6.99 1.84
CA ALA A 146 1.63 8.16 2.09
C ALA A 146 2.91 7.76 2.83
N GLY A 147 2.82 6.93 3.89
CA GLY A 147 3.98 6.39 4.60
C GLY A 147 4.89 5.56 3.68
N GLY A 148 4.31 4.72 2.83
CA GLY A 148 5.03 3.93 1.83
C GLY A 148 5.79 4.81 0.84
N ILE A 149 5.18 5.90 0.37
CA ILE A 149 5.83 6.87 -0.51
C ILE A 149 7.04 7.50 0.18
N LEU A 150 6.93 7.89 1.45
CA LEU A 150 8.06 8.44 2.20
C LEU A 150 9.21 7.44 2.32
N VAL A 151 8.91 6.17 2.57
CA VAL A 151 9.91 5.10 2.65
C VAL A 151 10.53 4.81 1.27
N ILE A 152 9.74 4.81 0.19
CA ILE A 152 10.25 4.68 -1.19
C ILE A 152 11.17 5.85 -1.53
N LEU A 153 10.80 7.08 -1.18
CA LEU A 153 11.64 8.26 -1.38
C LEU A 153 12.96 8.12 -0.62
N PHE A 154 12.93 7.62 0.63
CA PHE A 154 14.14 7.33 1.39
C PHE A 154 15.04 6.29 0.68
N VAL A 155 14.48 5.16 0.25
CA VAL A 155 15.21 4.13 -0.52
C VAL A 155 15.74 4.70 -1.83
N MET A 156 14.97 5.51 -2.53
CA MET A 156 15.38 6.16 -3.78
C MET A 156 16.56 7.12 -3.55
N THR A 157 16.56 7.92 -2.47
CA THR A 157 17.71 8.78 -2.15
C THR A 157 18.96 7.97 -1.79
N LYS A 158 18.82 6.87 -1.05
CA LYS A 158 19.93 5.94 -0.78
C LYS A 158 20.43 5.28 -2.08
N ALA A 159 19.52 4.90 -2.97
CA ALA A 159 19.85 4.39 -4.30
C ALA A 159 20.57 5.44 -5.14
N LEU A 160 20.21 6.72 -5.08
CA LEU A 160 20.90 7.82 -5.75
C LEU A 160 22.30 8.12 -5.18
N ARG A 161 22.58 7.71 -3.94
CA ARG A 161 23.91 7.81 -3.31
C ARG A 161 24.79 6.57 -3.50
N GLY A 162 24.23 5.48 -4.04
CA GLY A 162 24.98 4.26 -4.34
C GLY A 162 25.02 3.27 -3.19
N GLY A 163 24.08 3.39 -2.24
CA GLY A 163 23.97 2.48 -1.11
C GLY A 163 23.31 1.14 -1.43
N TYR A 164 23.14 0.77 -2.71
CA TYR A 164 22.60 -0.52 -3.12
C TYR A 164 23.42 -1.10 -4.28
N SER A 165 23.64 -2.41 -4.22
CA SER A 165 24.34 -3.22 -5.22
C SER A 165 23.54 -4.50 -5.54
N ALA A 166 23.98 -5.29 -6.51
CA ALA A 166 23.35 -6.59 -6.80
C ALA A 166 23.42 -7.58 -5.62
N GLU A 167 24.38 -7.40 -4.70
CA GLU A 167 24.59 -8.27 -3.53
C GLU A 167 23.96 -7.69 -2.25
N ASP A 168 23.84 -6.36 -2.16
CA ASP A 168 23.24 -5.65 -1.01
C ASP A 168 22.06 -4.78 -1.49
N HIS A 169 20.89 -5.40 -1.62
CA HIS A 169 19.63 -4.76 -2.04
C HIS A 169 18.42 -5.16 -1.19
N GLU A 170 18.65 -5.80 -0.04
CA GLU A 170 17.58 -6.24 0.87
C GLU A 170 16.61 -5.11 1.23
N GLY A 171 17.11 -3.89 1.42
CA GLY A 171 16.24 -2.74 1.72
C GLY A 171 15.24 -2.40 0.61
N VAL A 172 15.55 -2.67 -0.66
CA VAL A 172 14.61 -2.50 -1.78
C VAL A 172 13.55 -3.59 -1.75
N GLU A 173 13.94 -4.83 -1.42
CA GLU A 173 13.04 -5.98 -1.27
C GLU A 173 11.98 -5.73 -0.19
N LEU A 174 12.41 -5.31 1.02
CA LEU A 174 11.51 -5.09 2.15
C LEU A 174 10.48 -3.99 1.87
N VAL A 175 10.91 -2.92 1.21
CA VAL A 175 10.01 -1.84 0.79
C VAL A 175 9.06 -2.30 -0.31
N GLY A 176 9.52 -3.17 -1.21
CA GLY A 176 8.68 -3.83 -2.21
C GLY A 176 7.57 -4.64 -1.56
N LEU A 177 7.92 -5.51 -0.60
CA LEU A 177 6.95 -6.33 0.15
C LEU A 177 5.87 -5.46 0.82
N TYR A 178 6.27 -4.37 1.48
CA TYR A 178 5.33 -3.44 2.08
C TYR A 178 4.43 -2.76 1.05
N TRP A 179 4.98 -2.27 -0.07
CA TRP A 179 4.20 -1.61 -1.11
C TRP A 179 3.17 -2.55 -1.75
N HIS A 180 3.58 -3.79 -2.05
CA HIS A 180 2.67 -4.82 -2.56
C HIS A 180 1.55 -5.15 -1.57
N PHE A 181 1.87 -5.19 -0.28
CA PHE A 181 0.86 -5.40 0.76
C PHE A 181 -0.19 -4.28 0.76
N VAL A 182 0.25 -3.02 0.72
CA VAL A 182 -0.65 -1.86 0.66
C VAL A 182 -1.56 -1.96 -0.57
N ASP A 183 -1.01 -2.30 -1.75
CA ASP A 183 -1.80 -2.47 -2.97
C ASP A 183 -2.85 -3.60 -2.85
N ILE A 184 -2.48 -4.74 -2.25
CA ILE A 184 -3.41 -5.85 -2.03
C ILE A 184 -4.56 -5.44 -1.11
N VAL A 185 -4.27 -4.72 -0.01
CA VAL A 185 -5.31 -4.18 0.87
C VAL A 185 -6.26 -3.30 0.05
N TRP A 186 -5.75 -2.42 -0.81
CA TRP A 186 -6.60 -1.56 -1.63
C TRP A 186 -7.54 -2.35 -2.54
N ILE A 187 -7.08 -3.45 -3.15
CA ILE A 187 -7.93 -4.29 -4.02
C ILE A 187 -9.14 -4.84 -3.23
N PHE A 188 -8.93 -5.28 -2.00
CA PHE A 188 -10.03 -5.70 -1.13
C PHE A 188 -10.97 -4.54 -0.78
N LEU A 189 -10.42 -3.37 -0.43
CA LEU A 189 -11.22 -2.20 -0.10
C LEU A 189 -12.06 -1.73 -1.30
N PHE A 190 -11.45 -1.64 -2.48
CA PHE A 190 -12.13 -1.28 -3.71
C PHE A 190 -13.30 -2.24 -3.98
N THR A 191 -13.05 -3.55 -3.89
CA THR A 191 -14.08 -4.56 -4.12
C THR A 191 -15.23 -4.44 -3.13
N ILE A 192 -14.93 -4.33 -1.83
CA ILE A 192 -15.95 -4.33 -0.77
C ILE A 192 -16.76 -3.02 -0.72
N ILE A 193 -16.14 -1.88 -1.02
CA ILE A 193 -16.78 -0.57 -0.86
C ILE A 193 -17.46 -0.12 -2.16
N TYR A 194 -16.82 -0.34 -3.31
CA TYR A 194 -17.29 0.21 -4.58
C TYR A 194 -18.09 -0.79 -5.41
N LEU A 195 -17.84 -2.10 -5.27
CA LEU A 195 -18.50 -3.13 -6.10
C LEU A 195 -19.58 -3.91 -5.36
N ILE A 196 -19.50 -4.02 -4.03
CA ILE A 196 -20.43 -4.81 -3.20
C ILE A 196 -21.30 -3.89 -2.35
#